data_AF-A0A5N5ZFC1-F1
#
_entry.id   AF-A0A5N5ZFC1-F1
#
_cell.length_a   1.000
_cell.length_b   1.000
_cell.length_c   1.000
_cell.angle_alpha   90.00
_cell.angle_beta   90.00
_cell.angle_gamma   90.00
#
_symmetry.space_group_name_H-M   'P 1'
#
loop_
_entity.id
_entity.type
_entity.pdbx_description
1 polymer ?
#
loop_
_entity_poly.entity_id
_entity_poly.type
_entity_poly.pdbx_seq_one_letter_code
_entity_poly.pdbx_strand_id
1 'polypeptide(L)'
;MNKLIIAGNGFDLAHGLPTSYNHFMDAFWADLEVDYQDCLVEKLVYLNRDYLDFFQEEKIKNFKTFKSNIKSYLQKNYSFFEYILGEYSFSKRVNTSNNKDEIFLFKFKNQFFKQLNQIQSIQNWVDVENEYYQALKTICKDTKLEVRQKRRNVVKLHEEFYQVKELLERYLKNNVNNIYDFNFHNYDWLRFYNCFRPISMLDDKHNLFNEFLFKEDRDNVKKIIEDETKKSKFSKMTMSLILNFNYTPTLASYILASGLIKDVVKSGRVLLSHIHGIVSNNNIVFGFGDEMDEDYKLIEDMDDNEYLRYFKSFQYV
;
A
#
# COMPACT_ATOMS: atom_id res chain seq x y z
N MET A 1 27.49 12.36 -2.58
CA MET A 1 26.72 11.12 -2.40
C MET A 1 27.35 10.07 -3.30
N ASN A 2 27.61 8.89 -2.78
CA ASN A 2 28.32 7.84 -3.53
C ASN A 2 27.77 6.44 -3.27
N LYS A 3 26.68 6.33 -2.51
CA LYS A 3 25.85 5.14 -2.42
C LYS A 3 24.39 5.54 -2.40
N LEU A 4 23.59 4.92 -3.25
CA LEU A 4 22.13 5.02 -3.25
C LEU A 4 21.56 3.65 -2.88
N ILE A 5 20.69 3.60 -1.89
CA ILE A 5 19.99 2.38 -1.46
C ILE A 5 18.50 2.65 -1.65
N ILE A 6 17.81 1.78 -2.36
CA ILE A 6 16.37 1.86 -2.58
C ILE A 6 15.74 0.65 -1.88
N ALA A 7 14.83 0.91 -0.96
CA ALA A 7 14.09 -0.12 -0.24
C ALA A 7 12.60 0.04 -0.49
N GLY A 8 11.99 -0.99 -1.08
CA GLY A 8 10.54 -1.11 -1.25
C GLY A 8 9.95 -2.21 -0.39
N ASN A 9 8.67 -2.49 -0.59
CA ASN A 9 7.88 -3.35 0.31
C ASN A 9 8.43 -4.78 0.43
N GLY A 10 9.17 -5.25 -0.58
CA GLY A 10 9.91 -6.52 -0.52
C GLY A 10 10.86 -6.62 0.67
N PHE A 11 11.39 -5.50 1.18
CA PHE A 11 12.21 -5.48 2.40
C PHE A 11 11.38 -5.87 3.63
N ASP A 12 10.19 -5.32 3.82
CA ASP A 12 9.31 -5.66 4.94
C ASP A 12 8.83 -7.11 4.84
N LEU A 13 8.47 -7.55 3.62
CA LEU A 13 8.05 -8.93 3.36
C LEU A 13 9.16 -9.95 3.65
N ALA A 14 10.42 -9.63 3.33
CA ALA A 14 11.57 -10.48 3.66
C ALA A 14 11.78 -10.64 5.18
N HIS A 15 11.26 -9.71 5.98
CA HIS A 15 11.27 -9.77 7.44
C HIS A 15 9.99 -10.40 8.03
N GLY A 16 9.11 -10.92 7.17
CA GLY A 16 7.86 -11.57 7.56
C GLY A 16 6.77 -10.59 8.01
N LEU A 17 6.92 -9.27 7.78
CA LEU A 17 5.86 -8.33 8.12
C LEU A 17 4.72 -8.42 7.10
N PRO A 18 3.46 -8.44 7.54
CA PRO A 18 2.31 -8.57 6.65
C PRO A 18 1.94 -7.19 6.05
N THR A 19 2.80 -6.64 5.20
CA THR A 19 2.67 -5.25 4.69
C THR A 19 2.17 -5.15 3.26
N SER A 20 1.91 -6.27 2.58
CA SER A 20 1.27 -6.25 1.26
C SER A 20 -0.21 -5.86 1.34
N TYR A 21 -0.76 -5.32 0.25
CA TYR A 21 -2.18 -5.00 0.17
C TYR A 21 -3.09 -6.20 0.39
N ASN A 22 -2.66 -7.41 0.03
CA ASN A 22 -3.42 -8.63 0.32
C ASN A 22 -3.57 -8.90 1.81
N HIS A 23 -2.50 -8.73 2.59
CA HIS A 23 -2.58 -8.92 4.03
C HIS A 23 -3.54 -7.90 4.67
N PHE A 24 -3.51 -6.66 4.19
CA PHE A 24 -4.45 -5.62 4.57
C PHE A 24 -5.91 -6.02 4.26
N MET A 25 -6.19 -6.44 3.02
CA MET A 25 -7.55 -6.83 2.60
C MET A 25 -8.07 -8.03 3.39
N ASP A 26 -7.24 -9.04 3.60
CA ASP A 26 -7.59 -10.24 4.36
C ASP A 26 -7.87 -9.89 5.83
N ALA A 27 -7.03 -9.04 6.43
CA ALA A 27 -7.22 -8.57 7.80
C ALA A 27 -8.54 -7.79 7.98
N PHE A 28 -8.93 -6.95 7.02
CA PHE A 28 -10.22 -6.25 7.08
C PHE A 28 -11.39 -7.24 7.28
N TRP A 29 -11.40 -8.35 6.54
CA TRP A 29 -12.48 -9.34 6.66
C TRP A 29 -12.36 -10.20 7.91
N ALA A 30 -11.13 -10.52 8.34
CA ALA A 30 -10.90 -11.26 9.57
C ALA A 30 -11.35 -10.47 10.81
N ASP A 31 -11.16 -9.16 10.80
CA ASP A 31 -11.48 -8.27 11.93
C ASP A 31 -12.93 -7.73 11.86
N LEU A 32 -13.67 -7.98 10.77
CA LEU A 32 -15.00 -7.43 10.53
C LEU A 32 -16.02 -7.78 11.63
N GLU A 33 -15.93 -8.97 12.24
CA GLU A 33 -16.82 -9.36 13.35
C GLU A 33 -16.68 -8.43 14.56
N VAL A 34 -15.47 -7.93 14.81
CA VAL A 34 -15.15 -7.02 15.91
C VAL A 34 -15.44 -5.58 15.49
N ASP A 35 -15.11 -5.23 14.25
CA ASP A 35 -15.08 -3.85 13.79
C ASP A 35 -16.36 -3.39 13.07
N TYR A 36 -17.40 -4.22 12.93
CA TYR A 36 -18.59 -3.86 12.11
C TYR A 36 -19.34 -2.59 12.57
N GLN A 37 -19.16 -2.16 13.83
CA GLN A 37 -19.74 -0.93 14.38
C GLN A 37 -18.80 0.28 14.27
N ASP A 38 -17.57 0.08 13.80
CA ASP A 38 -16.62 1.16 13.61
C ASP A 38 -17.10 2.12 12.51
N CYS A 39 -16.95 3.42 12.77
CA CYS A 39 -17.48 4.47 11.91
C CYS A 39 -16.88 4.48 10.51
N LEU A 40 -15.63 4.02 10.34
CA LEU A 40 -14.99 3.90 9.04
C LEU A 40 -15.51 2.64 8.35
N VAL A 41 -15.56 1.50 9.03
CA VAL A 41 -16.10 0.25 8.46
C VAL A 41 -17.55 0.41 7.99
N GLU A 42 -18.39 1.12 8.74
CA GLU A 42 -19.78 1.42 8.36
C GLU A 42 -19.89 2.31 7.10
N LYS A 43 -18.84 3.04 6.70
CA LYS A 43 -18.81 3.76 5.40
C LYS A 43 -18.50 2.83 4.23
N LEU A 44 -17.78 1.74 4.47
CA LEU A 44 -17.38 0.80 3.41
C LEU A 44 -18.43 -0.27 3.16
N VAL A 45 -19.01 -0.82 4.21
CA VAL A 45 -19.95 -1.94 4.14
C VAL A 45 -21.18 -1.68 4.99
N TYR A 46 -22.27 -2.34 4.64
CA TYR A 46 -23.47 -2.44 5.43
C TYR A 46 -23.60 -3.88 5.91
N LEU A 47 -23.86 -4.04 7.20
CA LEU A 47 -24.20 -5.29 7.83
C LEU A 47 -25.51 -5.13 8.60
N ASN A 48 -26.42 -6.08 8.40
CA ASN A 48 -27.66 -6.11 9.15
C ASN A 48 -27.44 -6.80 10.50
N ARG A 49 -27.67 -6.05 11.58
CA ARG A 49 -27.40 -6.47 12.96
C ARG A 49 -28.29 -7.62 13.42
N ASP A 50 -29.45 -7.80 12.79
CA ASP A 50 -30.37 -8.89 13.10
C ASP A 50 -29.92 -10.24 12.49
N TYR A 51 -28.88 -10.24 11.65
CA TYR A 51 -28.44 -11.42 10.89
C TYR A 51 -26.92 -11.60 10.96
N LEU A 52 -26.33 -11.60 12.15
CA LEU A 52 -24.86 -11.72 12.32
C LEU A 52 -24.38 -13.16 12.59
N ASP A 53 -25.28 -14.13 12.76
CA ASP A 53 -24.91 -15.52 13.09
C ASP A 53 -24.03 -16.19 12.02
N PHE A 54 -23.95 -15.65 10.80
CA PHE A 54 -23.02 -16.12 9.78
C PHE A 54 -21.54 -16.00 10.21
N PHE A 55 -21.21 -15.18 11.21
CA PHE A 55 -19.85 -15.13 11.78
C PHE A 55 -19.48 -16.44 12.51
N GLN A 56 -20.47 -17.20 12.99
CA GLN A 56 -20.26 -18.43 13.76
C GLN A 56 -20.01 -19.68 12.89
N GLU A 57 -20.12 -19.57 11.56
CA GLU A 57 -20.03 -20.70 10.62
C GLU A 57 -18.60 -21.27 10.54
N GLU A 58 -17.66 -20.50 10.01
CA GLU A 58 -16.23 -20.82 9.94
C GLU A 58 -15.41 -19.56 10.23
N LYS A 59 -14.16 -19.73 10.69
CA LYS A 59 -13.27 -18.58 10.90
C LYS A 59 -13.04 -17.82 9.59
N ILE A 60 -13.50 -16.58 9.54
CA ILE A 60 -13.28 -15.69 8.39
C ILE A 60 -11.82 -15.28 8.35
N LYS A 61 -11.21 -15.41 7.17
CA LYS A 61 -9.82 -15.01 6.91
C LYS A 61 -9.70 -14.00 5.77
N ASN A 62 -10.71 -13.95 4.90
CA ASN A 62 -10.76 -13.11 3.71
C ASN A 62 -12.19 -13.04 3.16
N PHE A 63 -12.41 -12.23 2.12
CA PHE A 63 -13.72 -12.02 1.52
C PHE A 63 -14.37 -13.32 1.02
N LYS A 64 -13.57 -14.25 0.47
CA LYS A 64 -14.07 -15.53 -0.04
C LYS A 64 -14.69 -16.37 1.07
N THR A 65 -14.01 -16.48 2.22
CA THR A 65 -14.55 -17.19 3.40
C THR A 65 -15.78 -16.48 3.97
N PHE A 66 -15.76 -15.15 4.09
CA PHE A 66 -16.92 -14.36 4.50
C PHE A 66 -18.15 -14.61 3.61
N LYS A 67 -17.97 -14.61 2.29
CA LYS A 67 -19.03 -14.91 1.32
C LYS A 67 -19.58 -16.33 1.47
N SER A 68 -18.71 -17.31 1.68
CA SER A 68 -19.11 -18.70 1.92
C SER A 68 -19.93 -18.83 3.21
N ASN A 69 -19.54 -18.15 4.28
CA ASN A 69 -20.27 -18.14 5.55
C ASN A 69 -21.69 -17.59 5.39
N ILE A 70 -21.84 -16.41 4.78
CA ILE A 70 -23.18 -15.83 4.54
C ILE A 70 -24.03 -16.78 3.67
N LYS A 71 -23.44 -17.38 2.65
CA LYS A 71 -24.14 -18.35 1.81
C LYS A 71 -24.60 -19.58 2.61
N SER A 72 -23.72 -20.15 3.44
CA SER A 72 -24.04 -21.29 4.31
C SER A 72 -25.17 -20.94 5.28
N TYR A 73 -25.06 -19.80 5.96
CA TYR A 73 -26.09 -19.29 6.85
C TYR A 73 -27.45 -19.16 6.15
N LEU A 74 -27.48 -18.54 4.97
CA LEU A 74 -28.74 -18.38 4.21
C LEU A 74 -29.33 -19.74 3.81
N GLN A 75 -28.48 -20.67 3.36
CA GLN A 75 -28.90 -22.00 2.93
C GLN A 75 -29.42 -22.88 4.08
N LYS A 76 -28.91 -22.71 5.29
CA LYS A 76 -29.36 -23.44 6.48
C LYS A 76 -30.65 -22.89 7.06
N ASN A 77 -30.85 -21.57 7.00
CA ASN A 77 -31.94 -20.89 7.72
C ASN A 77 -33.14 -20.53 6.83
N TYR A 78 -32.99 -20.56 5.50
CA TYR A 78 -34.03 -20.12 4.56
C TYR A 78 -34.15 -21.06 3.35
N SER A 79 -35.36 -21.15 2.82
CA SER A 79 -35.62 -21.88 1.57
C SER A 79 -34.97 -21.15 0.38
N PHE A 80 -34.62 -21.89 -0.67
CA PHE A 80 -33.94 -21.34 -1.86
C PHE A 80 -34.62 -20.10 -2.47
N PHE A 81 -35.96 -20.02 -2.43
CA PHE A 81 -36.71 -18.89 -2.98
C PHE A 81 -36.80 -17.68 -2.07
N GLU A 82 -36.38 -17.81 -0.81
CA GLU A 82 -36.47 -16.80 0.25
C GLU A 82 -35.20 -15.94 0.37
N TYR A 83 -34.15 -16.23 -0.41
CA TYR A 83 -32.93 -15.44 -0.41
C TYR A 83 -32.38 -15.16 -1.81
N ILE A 84 -31.52 -14.15 -1.90
CA ILE A 84 -30.82 -13.73 -3.11
C ILE A 84 -29.33 -13.69 -2.81
N LEU A 85 -28.59 -14.54 -3.52
CA LEU A 85 -27.13 -14.52 -3.52
C LEU A 85 -26.65 -13.66 -4.69
N GLY A 86 -26.54 -12.35 -4.44
CA GLY A 86 -25.79 -11.48 -5.32
C GLY A 86 -24.29 -11.79 -5.21
N GLU A 87 -23.52 -11.38 -6.22
CA GLU A 87 -22.08 -11.66 -6.21
C GLU A 87 -21.34 -10.91 -5.07
N TYR A 88 -21.83 -9.73 -4.71
CA TYR A 88 -21.28 -8.81 -3.69
C TYR A 88 -22.37 -8.17 -2.81
N SER A 89 -23.54 -8.79 -2.75
CA SER A 89 -24.67 -8.37 -1.90
C SER A 89 -25.51 -9.58 -1.57
N PHE A 90 -25.96 -9.70 -0.33
CA PHE A 90 -26.75 -10.83 0.13
C PHE A 90 -28.02 -10.30 0.79
N SER A 91 -29.17 -10.73 0.32
CA SER A 91 -30.48 -10.32 0.85
C SER A 91 -31.40 -11.50 1.02
N LYS A 92 -32.38 -11.34 1.91
CA LYS A 92 -33.54 -12.22 2.01
C LYS A 92 -34.79 -11.52 1.49
N ARG A 93 -35.70 -12.28 0.90
CA ARG A 93 -36.99 -11.80 0.43
C ARG A 93 -37.99 -11.82 1.57
N VAL A 94 -38.85 -10.81 1.61
CA VAL A 94 -39.96 -10.72 2.55
C VAL A 94 -41.24 -10.53 1.77
N ASN A 95 -42.22 -11.41 2.00
CA ASN A 95 -43.56 -11.22 1.48
C ASN A 95 -44.29 -10.22 2.38
N THR A 96 -44.28 -8.95 2.01
CA THR A 96 -45.23 -7.98 2.56
C THR A 96 -46.48 -7.98 1.68
N SER A 97 -47.63 -7.64 2.27
CA SER A 97 -48.96 -7.83 1.67
C SER A 97 -49.18 -7.14 0.32
N ASN A 98 -48.28 -6.24 -0.12
CA ASN A 98 -48.40 -5.54 -1.41
C ASN A 98 -47.06 -5.33 -2.16
N ASN A 99 -45.92 -5.87 -1.72
CA ASN A 99 -44.65 -5.80 -2.47
C ASN A 99 -43.66 -6.91 -2.09
N LYS A 100 -42.75 -7.25 -3.02
CA LYS A 100 -41.58 -8.08 -2.71
C LYS A 100 -40.49 -7.18 -2.15
N ASP A 101 -40.44 -7.05 -0.83
CA ASP A 101 -39.38 -6.28 -0.17
C ASP A 101 -38.16 -7.18 0.07
N GLU A 102 -36.97 -6.58 0.01
CA GLU A 102 -35.71 -7.25 0.27
C GLU A 102 -35.04 -6.70 1.53
N ILE A 103 -34.68 -7.61 2.44
CA ILE A 103 -33.85 -7.28 3.61
C ILE A 103 -32.42 -7.68 3.29
N PHE A 104 -31.54 -6.69 3.09
CA PHE A 104 -30.12 -6.95 2.94
C PHE A 104 -29.52 -7.44 4.26
N LEU A 105 -28.73 -8.50 4.19
CA LEU A 105 -27.81 -8.93 5.24
C LEU A 105 -26.48 -8.20 5.08
N PHE A 106 -26.01 -8.06 3.85
CA PHE A 106 -24.76 -7.40 3.52
C PHE A 106 -24.82 -6.68 2.16
N LYS A 107 -24.19 -5.50 2.09
CA LYS A 107 -23.88 -4.79 0.83
C LYS A 107 -22.66 -3.90 0.99
N PHE A 108 -21.88 -3.72 -0.07
CA PHE A 108 -20.87 -2.66 -0.12
C PHE A 108 -21.54 -1.28 -0.27
N LYS A 109 -21.04 -0.31 0.48
CA LYS A 109 -21.37 1.12 0.33
C LYS A 109 -20.30 1.83 -0.52
N ASN A 110 -19.03 1.52 -0.27
CA ASN A 110 -17.89 2.01 -1.03
C ASN A 110 -17.66 1.14 -2.28
N GLN A 111 -17.83 1.72 -3.47
CA GLN A 111 -17.73 0.98 -4.74
C GLN A 111 -16.29 0.67 -5.12
N PHE A 112 -15.35 1.57 -4.86
CA PHE A 112 -13.93 1.29 -5.07
C PHE A 112 -13.45 0.09 -4.24
N PHE A 113 -13.80 0.02 -2.95
CA PHE A 113 -13.46 -1.10 -2.09
C PHE A 113 -14.09 -2.41 -2.57
N LYS A 114 -15.32 -2.36 -3.10
CA LYS A 114 -15.95 -3.51 -3.76
C LYS A 114 -15.13 -3.98 -4.97
N GLN A 115 -14.63 -3.07 -5.81
CA GLN A 115 -13.76 -3.39 -6.94
C GLN A 115 -12.45 -4.06 -6.48
N LEU A 116 -11.82 -3.56 -5.40
CA LEU A 116 -10.61 -4.21 -4.86
C LEU A 116 -10.88 -5.66 -4.45
N ASN A 117 -12.01 -5.92 -3.78
CA ASN A 117 -12.41 -7.28 -3.38
C ASN A 117 -12.73 -8.19 -4.57
N GLN A 118 -13.29 -7.63 -5.65
CA GLN A 118 -13.51 -8.35 -6.91
C GLN A 118 -12.19 -8.83 -7.50
N ILE A 119 -11.22 -7.93 -7.63
CA ILE A 119 -9.94 -8.19 -8.27
C ILE A 119 -9.10 -9.16 -7.46
N GLN A 120 -9.01 -8.95 -6.15
CA GLN A 120 -8.31 -9.86 -5.24
C GLN A 120 -8.89 -11.29 -5.34
N SER A 121 -10.21 -11.43 -5.45
CA SER A 121 -10.86 -12.74 -5.58
C SER A 121 -10.52 -13.48 -6.87
N ILE A 122 -10.10 -12.76 -7.92
CA ILE A 122 -9.75 -13.32 -9.22
C ILE A 122 -8.24 -13.56 -9.34
N GLN A 123 -7.43 -12.57 -8.97
CA GLN A 123 -5.99 -12.56 -9.23
C GLN A 123 -5.15 -13.00 -8.03
N ASN A 124 -5.72 -13.08 -6.83
CA ASN A 124 -5.01 -13.29 -5.55
C ASN A 124 -3.96 -12.22 -5.23
N TRP A 125 -3.97 -11.09 -5.94
CA TRP A 125 -3.20 -9.91 -5.61
C TRP A 125 -3.98 -8.65 -6.02
N VAL A 126 -3.67 -7.53 -5.39
CA VAL A 126 -4.26 -6.24 -5.71
C VAL A 126 -3.20 -5.16 -5.56
N ASP A 127 -3.19 -4.22 -6.51
CA ASP A 127 -2.43 -2.97 -6.42
C ASP A 127 -3.41 -1.81 -6.32
N VAL A 128 -3.63 -1.33 -5.10
CA VAL A 128 -4.68 -0.35 -4.80
C VAL A 128 -4.46 0.97 -5.54
N GLU A 129 -3.21 1.40 -5.72
CA GLU A 129 -2.90 2.67 -6.38
C GLU A 129 -3.14 2.58 -7.89
N ASN A 130 -2.73 1.47 -8.52
CA ASN A 130 -3.04 1.22 -9.92
C ASN A 130 -4.56 1.05 -10.15
N GLU A 131 -5.27 0.33 -9.29
CA GLU A 131 -6.72 0.15 -9.43
C GLU A 131 -7.49 1.47 -9.32
N TYR A 132 -7.04 2.37 -8.43
CA TYR A 132 -7.59 3.72 -8.37
C TYR A 132 -7.37 4.47 -9.69
N TYR A 133 -6.17 4.39 -10.27
CA TYR A 133 -5.87 5.02 -11.54
C TYR A 133 -6.74 4.45 -12.69
N GLN A 134 -6.91 3.13 -12.76
CA GLN A 134 -7.78 2.52 -13.77
C GLN A 134 -9.25 2.98 -13.62
N ALA A 135 -9.74 3.08 -12.38
CA ALA A 135 -11.08 3.60 -12.10
C ALA A 135 -11.23 5.08 -12.54
N LEU A 136 -10.21 5.91 -12.25
CA LEU A 136 -10.17 7.31 -12.68
C LEU A 136 -10.17 7.42 -14.21
N LYS A 137 -9.33 6.65 -14.89
CA LYS A 137 -9.26 6.57 -16.36
C LYS A 137 -10.60 6.20 -16.97
N THR A 138 -11.29 5.23 -16.38
CA THR A 138 -12.61 4.77 -16.84
C THR A 138 -13.62 5.90 -16.77
N ILE A 139 -13.66 6.67 -15.69
CA ILE A 139 -14.56 7.83 -15.55
C ILE A 139 -14.20 8.93 -16.56
N CYS A 140 -12.91 9.20 -16.75
CA CYS A 140 -12.42 10.25 -17.63
C CYS A 140 -12.74 9.96 -19.10
N LYS A 141 -12.58 8.70 -19.53
CA LYS A 141 -12.80 8.23 -20.91
C LYS A 141 -14.26 7.91 -21.25
N ASP A 142 -15.16 7.88 -20.27
CA ASP A 142 -16.57 7.58 -20.55
C ASP A 142 -17.22 8.69 -21.38
N THR A 143 -17.53 8.39 -22.65
CA THR A 143 -18.13 9.34 -23.60
C THR A 143 -19.61 9.58 -23.34
N LYS A 144 -20.26 8.75 -22.51
CA LYS A 144 -21.69 8.90 -22.15
C LYS A 144 -21.91 9.88 -21.00
N LEU A 145 -20.87 10.19 -20.24
CA LEU A 145 -20.96 11.08 -19.08
C LEU A 145 -20.70 12.53 -19.49
N GLU A 146 -21.60 13.41 -19.10
CA GLU A 146 -21.35 14.86 -19.13
C GLU A 146 -20.21 15.24 -18.16
N VAL A 147 -19.51 16.34 -18.45
CA VAL A 147 -18.38 16.87 -17.64
C VAL A 147 -18.74 16.95 -16.16
N ARG A 148 -19.94 17.49 -15.82
CA ARG A 148 -20.41 17.61 -14.44
C ARG A 148 -20.57 16.26 -13.76
N GLN A 149 -21.01 15.24 -14.50
CA GLN A 149 -21.19 13.89 -13.96
C GLN A 149 -19.84 13.19 -13.79
N LYS A 150 -18.89 13.36 -14.72
CA LYS A 150 -17.51 12.89 -14.55
C LYS A 150 -16.90 13.44 -13.28
N ARG A 151 -16.94 14.76 -13.08
CA ARG A 151 -16.42 15.42 -11.88
C ARG A 151 -17.04 14.87 -10.60
N ARG A 152 -18.37 14.69 -10.55
CA ARG A 152 -19.05 14.08 -9.39
C ARG A 152 -18.58 12.65 -9.12
N ASN A 153 -18.42 11.84 -10.16
CA ASN A 153 -17.95 10.46 -10.03
C ASN A 153 -16.49 10.43 -9.54
N VAL A 154 -15.64 11.34 -10.02
CA VAL A 154 -14.25 11.49 -9.57
C VAL A 154 -14.17 11.92 -8.11
N VAL A 155 -14.95 12.92 -7.69
CA VAL A 155 -15.02 13.34 -6.27
C VAL A 155 -15.47 12.19 -5.38
N LYS A 156 -16.45 11.40 -5.82
CA LYS A 156 -16.88 10.20 -5.10
C LYS A 156 -15.76 9.16 -5.03
N LEU A 157 -15.05 8.91 -6.13
CA LEU A 157 -13.91 8.00 -6.16
C LEU A 157 -12.79 8.47 -5.20
N HIS A 158 -12.55 9.78 -5.08
CA HIS A 158 -11.59 10.35 -4.12
C HIS A 158 -11.96 10.08 -2.67
N GLU A 159 -13.24 10.24 -2.34
CA GLU A 159 -13.73 9.93 -1.00
C GLU A 159 -13.59 8.44 -0.70
N GLU A 160 -13.96 7.59 -1.66
CA GLU A 160 -13.87 6.14 -1.52
C GLU A 160 -12.42 5.64 -1.41
N PHE A 161 -11.50 6.22 -2.19
CA PHE A 161 -10.06 5.95 -2.13
C PHE A 161 -9.45 6.41 -0.80
N TYR A 162 -9.85 7.58 -0.32
CA TYR A 162 -9.41 8.10 0.99
C TYR A 162 -9.82 7.18 2.14
N GLN A 163 -11.05 6.66 2.13
CA GLN A 163 -11.50 5.70 3.15
C GLN A 163 -10.64 4.41 3.15
N VAL A 164 -10.21 3.93 1.98
CA VAL A 164 -9.30 2.79 1.87
C VAL A 164 -7.91 3.13 2.41
N LYS A 165 -7.39 4.34 2.13
CA LYS A 165 -6.14 4.84 2.73
C LYS A 165 -6.21 4.85 4.26
N GLU A 166 -7.29 5.37 4.84
CA GLU A 166 -7.48 5.41 6.30
C GLU A 166 -7.50 4.00 6.92
N LEU A 167 -8.15 3.04 6.26
CA LEU A 167 -8.13 1.65 6.72
C LEU A 167 -6.74 1.02 6.63
N LEU A 168 -6.00 1.29 5.55
CA LEU A 168 -4.62 0.82 5.40
C LEU A 168 -3.70 1.40 6.48
N GLU A 169 -3.80 2.70 6.77
CA GLU A 169 -3.06 3.34 7.86
C GLU A 169 -3.37 2.70 9.21
N ARG A 170 -4.66 2.47 9.49
CA ARG A 170 -5.10 1.78 10.72
C ARG A 170 -4.53 0.38 10.81
N TYR A 171 -4.59 -0.38 9.73
CA TYR A 171 -4.04 -1.73 9.65
C TYR A 171 -2.53 -1.77 9.90
N LEU A 172 -1.77 -0.95 9.16
CA LEU A 172 -0.31 -0.89 9.32
C LEU A 172 0.09 -0.44 10.73
N LYS A 173 -0.71 0.43 11.36
CA LYS A 173 -0.47 0.84 12.74
C LYS A 173 -0.75 -0.30 13.72
N ASN A 174 -1.96 -0.85 13.69
CA ASN A 174 -2.47 -1.74 14.72
C ASN A 174 -1.99 -3.18 14.55
N ASN A 175 -1.95 -3.67 13.31
CA ASN A 175 -1.67 -5.08 13.00
C ASN A 175 -0.20 -5.32 12.62
N VAL A 176 0.57 -4.25 12.36
CA VAL A 176 2.00 -4.36 12.02
C VAL A 176 2.87 -3.63 13.04
N ASN A 177 2.80 -2.30 13.09
CA ASN A 177 3.75 -1.50 13.88
C ASN A 177 3.63 -1.71 15.39
N ASN A 178 2.41 -1.89 15.91
CA ASN A 178 2.19 -2.09 17.35
C ASN A 178 2.50 -3.52 17.81
N ILE A 179 2.58 -4.48 16.89
CA ILE A 179 2.75 -5.90 17.20
C ILE A 179 4.20 -6.34 16.99
N TYR A 180 4.85 -5.82 15.95
CA TYR A 180 6.20 -6.22 15.58
C TYR A 180 7.25 -5.55 16.49
N ASP A 181 8.18 -6.35 17.01
CA ASP A 181 9.31 -5.83 17.78
C ASP A 181 10.43 -5.36 16.84
N PHE A 182 10.58 -4.05 16.71
CA PHE A 182 11.62 -3.44 15.88
C PHE A 182 12.97 -3.28 16.61
N ASN A 183 13.15 -3.87 17.80
CA ASN A 183 14.40 -3.78 18.54
C ASN A 183 15.44 -4.79 18.03
N PHE A 184 16.24 -4.37 17.04
CA PHE A 184 17.26 -5.23 16.42
C PHE A 184 18.60 -5.30 17.18
N HIS A 185 18.62 -5.11 18.50
CA HIS A 185 19.84 -5.00 19.31
C HIS A 185 20.78 -6.22 19.27
N ASN A 186 20.28 -7.41 18.90
CA ASN A 186 21.05 -8.66 18.85
C ASN A 186 21.43 -9.13 17.43
N TYR A 187 21.15 -8.33 16.41
CA TYR A 187 21.52 -8.67 15.03
C TYR A 187 23.01 -8.42 14.76
N ASP A 188 23.55 -9.06 13.71
CA ASP A 188 24.92 -8.84 13.23
C ASP A 188 25.07 -7.39 12.72
N TRP A 189 25.25 -6.46 13.67
CA TRP A 189 25.32 -5.01 13.44
C TRP A 189 26.42 -4.68 12.44
N LEU A 190 27.48 -5.50 12.37
CA LEU A 190 28.59 -5.32 11.46
C LEU A 190 28.17 -5.56 10.00
N ARG A 191 27.29 -6.55 9.73
CA ARG A 191 26.71 -6.72 8.39
C ARG A 191 25.91 -5.50 7.97
N PHE A 192 24.99 -5.04 8.80
CA PHE A 192 24.15 -3.88 8.49
C PHE A 192 24.96 -2.59 8.39
N TYR A 193 25.95 -2.39 9.26
CA TYR A 193 26.92 -1.31 9.18
C TYR A 193 27.63 -1.32 7.81
N ASN A 194 28.13 -2.48 7.37
CA ASN A 194 28.77 -2.61 6.07
C ASN A 194 27.79 -2.38 4.90
N CYS A 195 26.51 -2.74 5.05
CA CYS A 195 25.48 -2.49 4.06
C CYS A 195 25.12 -0.99 3.94
N PHE A 196 25.00 -0.25 5.03
CA PHE A 196 24.49 1.12 4.98
C PHE A 196 25.60 2.19 4.95
N ARG A 197 26.82 1.87 5.40
CA ARG A 197 27.94 2.82 5.40
C ARG A 197 28.24 3.33 3.99
N PRO A 198 28.70 4.58 3.84
CA PRO A 198 29.18 5.07 2.56
C PRO A 198 30.32 4.20 2.05
N ILE A 199 30.37 4.03 0.75
CA ILE A 199 31.51 3.38 0.11
C ILE A 199 32.70 4.34 0.22
N SER A 200 33.78 3.95 0.90
CA SER A 200 35.03 4.71 0.82
C SER A 200 35.86 4.13 -0.31
N MET A 201 36.40 4.97 -1.19
CA MET A 201 37.33 4.49 -2.23
C MET A 201 38.69 4.05 -1.65
N LEU A 202 38.94 4.35 -0.37
CA LEU A 202 40.09 3.88 0.40
C LEU A 202 39.78 2.60 1.20
N ASP A 203 38.52 2.13 1.21
CA ASP A 203 38.16 0.85 1.83
C ASP A 203 38.44 -0.29 0.84
N ASP A 204 39.66 -0.83 0.89
CA ASP A 204 40.07 -2.03 0.11
C ASP A 204 39.16 -3.26 0.34
N LYS A 205 38.27 -3.22 1.33
CA LYS A 205 37.38 -4.33 1.72
C LYS A 205 36.20 -4.55 0.79
N HIS A 206 35.80 -3.53 0.02
CA HIS A 206 34.79 -3.68 -1.02
C HIS A 206 35.48 -3.45 -2.35
N ASN A 207 35.92 -4.52 -3.03
CA ASN A 207 36.21 -4.44 -4.45
C ASN A 207 34.88 -4.07 -5.12
N LEU A 208 34.58 -2.77 -5.22
CA LEU A 208 33.43 -2.21 -5.92
C LEU A 208 33.34 -2.80 -7.34
N PHE A 209 34.50 -3.12 -7.91
CA PHE A 209 34.65 -3.85 -9.17
C PHE A 209 33.93 -5.21 -9.20
N ASN A 210 33.81 -5.91 -8.07
CA ASN A 210 33.13 -7.20 -8.01
C ASN A 210 31.60 -7.09 -8.10
N GLU A 211 31.02 -5.89 -7.92
CA GLU A 211 29.60 -5.65 -8.15
C GLU A 211 29.26 -5.63 -9.65
N PHE A 212 30.26 -5.37 -10.50
CA PHE A 212 30.10 -5.32 -11.95
C PHE A 212 30.46 -6.67 -12.58
N LEU A 213 29.48 -7.29 -13.23
CA LEU A 213 29.66 -8.57 -13.92
C LEU A 213 30.60 -8.45 -15.12
N PHE A 214 30.50 -7.36 -15.88
CA PHE A 214 31.25 -7.17 -17.12
C PHE A 214 32.62 -6.52 -16.88
N LYS A 215 33.62 -6.97 -17.64
CA LYS A 215 35.00 -6.45 -17.52
C LYS A 215 35.09 -4.97 -17.92
N GLU A 216 34.36 -4.58 -18.95
CA GLU A 216 34.33 -3.20 -19.44
C GLU A 216 33.85 -2.23 -18.37
N ASP A 217 32.76 -2.56 -17.66
CA ASP A 217 32.27 -1.77 -16.52
C ASP A 217 33.33 -1.66 -15.41
N ARG A 218 34.01 -2.78 -15.09
CA ARG A 218 35.09 -2.77 -14.10
C ARG A 218 36.22 -1.82 -14.50
N ASP A 219 36.64 -1.87 -15.76
CA ASP A 219 37.73 -1.04 -16.28
C ASP A 219 37.32 0.45 -16.36
N ASN A 220 36.07 0.74 -16.73
CA ASN A 220 35.49 2.08 -16.71
C ASN A 220 35.46 2.66 -15.30
N VAL A 221 34.99 1.89 -14.32
CA VAL A 221 34.96 2.30 -12.90
C VAL A 221 36.37 2.53 -12.36
N LYS A 222 37.35 1.68 -12.70
CA LYS A 222 38.76 1.89 -12.32
C LYS A 222 39.29 3.23 -12.81
N LYS A 223 39.05 3.55 -14.08
CA LYS A 223 39.49 4.81 -14.68
C LYS A 223 38.87 6.03 -13.99
N ILE A 224 37.58 5.99 -13.67
CA ILE A 224 36.89 7.05 -12.92
C ILE A 224 37.54 7.26 -11.54
N ILE A 225 37.84 6.17 -10.83
CA ILE A 225 38.46 6.22 -9.50
C ILE A 225 39.86 6.81 -9.57
N GLU A 226 40.69 6.37 -10.51
CA GLU A 226 42.05 6.88 -10.71
C GLU A 226 42.08 8.37 -11.05
N ASP A 227 41.18 8.81 -11.94
CA ASP A 227 41.05 10.20 -12.36
C ASP A 227 40.58 11.11 -11.22
N GLU A 228 39.65 10.64 -10.38
CA GLU A 228 39.18 11.38 -9.22
C GLU A 228 40.25 11.44 -8.11
N THR A 229 41.02 10.35 -7.90
CA THR A 229 42.10 10.28 -6.89
C THR A 229 43.23 11.25 -7.20
N LYS A 230 43.64 11.35 -8.48
CA LYS A 230 44.68 12.29 -8.95
C LYS A 230 44.31 13.76 -8.77
N LYS A 231 43.01 14.10 -8.73
CA LYS A 231 42.53 15.48 -8.63
C LYS A 231 42.55 16.07 -7.22
N SER A 232 42.93 15.32 -6.18
CA SER A 232 42.99 15.77 -4.76
C SER A 232 41.71 16.41 -4.20
N LYS A 233 40.57 16.29 -4.90
CA LYS A 233 39.26 16.78 -4.44
C LYS A 233 38.58 15.84 -3.42
N PHE A 234 39.26 14.74 -3.04
CA PHE A 234 38.67 13.62 -2.31
C PHE A 234 38.52 13.78 -0.80
N SER A 235 38.82 14.96 -0.24
CA SER A 235 38.45 15.24 1.16
C SER A 235 36.94 15.46 1.37
N LYS A 236 36.11 15.39 0.32
CA LYS A 236 34.67 15.63 0.39
C LYS A 236 33.90 14.39 0.84
N MET A 237 33.52 14.41 2.11
CA MET A 237 32.40 13.70 2.78
C MET A 237 31.65 12.68 1.88
N THR A 238 32.03 11.40 1.97
CA THR A 238 31.27 10.30 1.37
C THR A 238 29.91 10.20 2.06
N MET A 239 28.84 9.89 1.31
CA MET A 239 27.49 9.80 1.86
C MET A 239 26.67 8.70 1.19
N SER A 240 25.95 7.92 2.00
CA SER A 240 24.87 7.04 1.55
C SER A 240 23.53 7.78 1.62
N LEU A 241 22.75 7.74 0.54
CA LEU A 241 21.34 8.11 0.54
C LEU A 241 20.50 6.84 0.49
N ILE A 242 19.51 6.77 1.37
CA ILE A 242 18.57 5.66 1.46
C ILE A 242 17.18 6.21 1.15
N LEU A 243 16.56 5.71 0.10
CA LEU A 243 15.19 5.99 -0.28
C LEU A 243 14.32 4.85 0.22
N ASN A 244 13.52 5.12 1.25
CA ASN A 244 12.59 4.16 1.82
C ASN A 244 11.18 4.43 1.30
N PHE A 245 10.62 3.47 0.59
CA PHE A 245 9.25 3.49 0.09
C PHE A 245 8.27 2.78 1.04
N ASN A 246 8.78 2.15 2.10
CA ASN A 246 7.97 1.45 3.09
C ASN A 246 7.39 2.43 4.12
N TYR A 247 6.16 2.13 4.54
CA TYR A 247 5.44 2.89 5.55
C TYR A 247 5.83 2.52 6.99
N THR A 248 6.49 1.38 7.18
CA THR A 248 6.90 0.85 8.49
C THR A 248 8.28 1.39 8.91
N PRO A 249 8.61 1.38 10.21
CA PRO A 249 9.92 1.81 10.70
C PRO A 249 11.04 0.78 10.47
N THR A 250 10.78 -0.39 9.87
CA THR A 250 11.71 -1.53 9.77
C THR A 250 13.11 -1.12 9.34
N LEU A 251 13.24 -0.40 8.22
CA LEU A 251 14.54 0.03 7.70
C LEU A 251 15.24 1.04 8.62
N ALA A 252 14.49 1.98 9.18
CA ALA A 252 15.02 2.97 10.11
C ALA A 252 15.59 2.29 11.36
N SER A 253 14.89 1.28 11.88
CA SER A 253 15.34 0.49 13.03
C SER A 253 16.63 -0.29 12.75
N TYR A 254 16.81 -0.83 11.54
CA TYR A 254 18.08 -1.45 11.15
C TYR A 254 19.23 -0.45 11.03
N ILE A 255 18.96 0.74 10.52
CA ILE A 255 19.97 1.80 10.43
C ILE A 255 20.38 2.24 11.85
N LEU A 256 19.44 2.39 12.77
CA LEU A 256 19.74 2.68 14.18
C LEU A 256 20.56 1.55 14.82
N ALA A 257 20.17 0.28 14.61
CA ALA A 257 20.89 -0.88 15.15
C ALA A 257 22.31 -1.04 14.57
N SER A 258 22.57 -0.54 13.36
CA SER A 258 23.91 -0.54 12.76
C SER A 258 24.92 0.39 13.47
N GLY A 259 24.45 1.29 14.34
CA GLY A 259 25.28 2.28 15.02
C GLY A 259 25.79 3.42 14.12
N LEU A 260 25.37 3.47 12.85
CA LEU A 260 25.76 4.53 11.90
C LEU A 260 25.15 5.89 12.22
N ILE A 261 24.06 5.90 12.97
CA ILE A 261 23.28 7.08 13.31
C ILE A 261 22.91 6.98 14.80
N LYS A 262 23.28 7.99 15.59
CA LYS A 262 22.80 8.15 16.99
C LYS A 262 21.49 8.93 17.07
N ASP A 263 21.23 9.80 16.08
CA ASP A 263 19.99 10.56 15.91
C ASP A 263 19.81 10.86 14.41
N VAL A 264 18.66 10.51 13.81
CA VAL A 264 18.40 10.49 12.34
C VAL A 264 18.48 11.86 11.66
N VAL A 265 18.71 12.93 12.41
CA VAL A 265 18.65 14.30 11.88
C VAL A 265 19.96 15.08 12.02
N LYS A 266 20.93 14.64 12.84
CA LYS A 266 22.20 15.35 13.01
C LYS A 266 23.37 14.38 13.21
N SER A 267 24.36 14.52 12.33
CA SER A 267 25.67 13.84 12.35
C SER A 267 25.68 12.39 11.86
N GLY A 268 25.66 12.19 10.54
CA GLY A 268 26.01 10.92 9.92
C GLY A 268 26.31 11.07 8.44
N ARG A 269 27.17 10.20 7.89
CA ARG A 269 27.38 10.07 6.44
C ARG A 269 26.23 9.29 5.76
N VAL A 270 25.11 9.08 6.43
CA VAL A 270 23.96 8.32 5.92
C VAL A 270 22.71 9.19 6.06
N LEU A 271 21.97 9.36 4.96
CA LEU A 271 20.73 10.12 4.89
C LEU A 271 19.59 9.15 4.57
N LEU A 272 18.52 9.17 5.36
CA LEU A 272 17.31 8.38 5.15
C LEU A 272 16.16 9.30 4.74
N SER A 273 15.57 9.03 3.57
CA SER A 273 14.40 9.74 3.04
C SER A 273 13.22 8.78 2.93
N HIS A 274 12.11 9.09 3.57
CA HIS A 274 10.87 8.34 3.47
C HIS A 274 10.01 8.90 2.34
N ILE A 275 10.10 8.29 1.15
CA ILE A 275 9.45 8.80 -0.06
C ILE A 275 7.93 8.83 0.09
N HIS A 276 7.35 7.78 0.69
CA HIS A 276 5.92 7.71 0.92
C HIS A 276 5.50 8.11 2.34
N GLY A 277 6.38 8.74 3.12
CA GLY A 277 6.12 9.03 4.53
C GLY A 277 6.10 7.79 5.43
N ILE A 278 5.62 7.95 6.67
CA ILE A 278 5.63 6.90 7.71
C ILE A 278 4.29 6.89 8.42
N VAL A 279 3.75 5.70 8.71
CA VAL A 279 2.47 5.53 9.42
C VAL A 279 2.46 6.20 10.79
N SER A 280 3.58 6.23 11.51
CA SER A 280 3.68 6.87 12.83
C SER A 280 3.32 8.35 12.83
N ASN A 281 3.50 9.03 11.68
CA ASN A 281 3.29 10.47 11.54
C ASN A 281 1.96 10.81 10.85
N ASN A 282 1.11 9.81 10.59
CA ASN A 282 -0.17 9.95 9.87
C ASN A 282 -0.04 10.74 8.55
N ASN A 283 1.09 10.60 7.85
CA ASN A 283 1.39 11.37 6.65
C ASN A 283 1.94 10.44 5.56
N ILE A 284 1.20 9.38 5.24
CA ILE A 284 1.58 8.53 4.13
C ILE A 284 1.15 9.16 2.79
N VAL A 285 2.04 9.14 1.81
CA VAL A 285 1.76 9.54 0.44
C VAL A 285 1.18 8.33 -0.28
N PHE A 286 -0.14 8.35 -0.50
CA PHE A 286 -0.90 7.28 -1.10
C PHE A 286 -1.59 7.79 -2.37
N GLY A 287 -1.27 7.20 -3.52
CA GLY A 287 -1.62 7.77 -4.82
C GLY A 287 -0.83 7.15 -5.98
N PHE A 288 -1.13 7.58 -7.20
CA PHE A 288 -0.58 6.98 -8.41
C PHE A 288 0.59 7.78 -8.97
N GLY A 289 1.63 7.11 -9.48
CA GLY A 289 2.87 7.74 -9.92
C GLY A 289 3.43 7.19 -11.24
N ASP A 290 2.61 7.11 -12.28
CA ASP A 290 3.07 6.85 -13.66
C ASP A 290 2.64 7.99 -14.59
N GLU A 291 3.49 9.01 -14.68
CA GLU A 291 3.26 10.20 -15.53
C GLU A 291 3.61 9.94 -17.01
N MET A 292 4.16 8.76 -17.33
CA MET A 292 4.53 8.39 -18.70
C MET A 292 3.39 7.69 -19.45
N ASP A 293 2.31 7.32 -18.76
CA ASP A 293 1.10 6.76 -19.37
C ASP A 293 0.42 7.83 -20.25
N GLU A 294 0.09 7.48 -21.50
CA GLU A 294 -0.53 8.42 -22.45
C GLU A 294 -1.84 9.02 -21.93
N ASP A 295 -2.54 8.31 -21.06
CA ASP A 295 -3.80 8.74 -20.45
C ASP A 295 -3.58 9.80 -19.36
N TYR A 296 -2.36 9.93 -18.81
CA TYR A 296 -2.03 10.99 -17.86
C TYR A 296 -2.29 12.36 -18.49
N LYS A 297 -1.79 12.55 -19.71
CA LYS A 297 -1.95 13.80 -20.45
C LYS A 297 -3.42 14.13 -20.72
N LEU A 298 -4.23 13.11 -21.02
CA LEU A 298 -5.66 13.28 -21.21
C LEU A 298 -6.36 13.76 -19.92
N ILE A 299 -5.91 13.30 -18.76
CA ILE A 299 -6.45 13.70 -17.46
C ILE A 299 -5.97 15.11 -17.08
N GLU A 300 -4.70 15.42 -17.35
CA GLU A 300 -4.11 16.75 -17.15
C GLU A 300 -4.82 17.82 -18.00
N ASP A 301 -5.12 17.52 -19.26
CA ASP A 301 -5.84 18.39 -20.20
C ASP A 301 -7.30 18.69 -19.77
N MET A 302 -7.83 18.04 -18.73
CA MET A 302 -9.19 18.32 -18.22
C MET A 302 -9.29 19.63 -17.41
N ASP A 303 -8.17 20.27 -17.08
CA ASP A 303 -8.08 21.60 -16.43
C ASP A 303 -8.95 21.75 -15.15
N ASP A 304 -9.01 20.68 -14.34
CA ASP A 304 -9.60 20.71 -12.99
C ASP A 304 -8.73 19.90 -12.04
N ASN A 305 -8.21 20.58 -11.00
CA ASN A 305 -7.30 20.01 -10.02
C ASN A 305 -7.87 18.80 -9.27
N GLU A 306 -9.19 18.61 -9.24
CA GLU A 306 -9.75 17.38 -8.68
C GLU A 306 -9.17 16.16 -9.40
N TYR A 307 -9.09 16.15 -10.73
CA TYR A 307 -8.59 15.01 -11.48
C TYR A 307 -7.14 14.63 -11.16
N LEU A 308 -6.35 15.57 -10.63
CA LEU A 308 -4.94 15.39 -10.31
C LEU A 308 -4.67 15.17 -8.81
N ARG A 309 -5.71 15.14 -7.97
CA ARG A 309 -5.61 15.17 -6.49
C ARG A 309 -4.69 14.10 -5.87
N TYR A 310 -4.67 12.89 -6.42
CA TYR A 310 -3.87 11.76 -5.90
C TYR A 310 -2.72 11.35 -6.82
N PHE A 311 -2.29 12.22 -7.74
CA PHE A 311 -1.07 11.98 -8.50
C PHE A 311 0.17 12.30 -7.66
N LYS A 312 1.12 11.37 -7.65
CA LYS A 312 2.46 11.52 -7.09
C LYS A 312 3.34 12.13 -8.18
N SER A 313 3.24 13.44 -8.40
CA SER A 313 4.07 14.08 -9.41
C SER A 313 5.50 14.29 -8.94
N PHE A 314 6.46 14.14 -9.87
CA PHE A 314 7.89 14.28 -9.58
C PHE A 314 8.37 15.74 -9.60
N GLN A 315 7.58 16.67 -10.14
CA GLN A 315 7.96 18.08 -10.29
C GLN A 315 7.41 18.96 -9.15
N TYR A 316 8.16 19.02 -8.05
CA TYR A 316 8.37 20.30 -7.39
C TYR A 316 9.61 20.94 -8.04
N VAL A 317 9.39 21.89 -8.96
CA VAL A 317 10.44 22.80 -9.44
C VAL A 317 10.57 23.94 -8.45
#